data_AF-M6CXG8-F1
#
_entry.id   AF-M6CXG8-F1
#
_cell.length_a   1.000
_cell.length_b   1.000
_cell.length_c   1.000
_cell.angle_alpha   90.00
_cell.angle_beta   90.00
_cell.angle_gamma   90.00
#
_symmetry.space_group_name_H-M   'P 1'
#
loop_
_entity.id
_entity.type
_entity.pdbx_description
1 polymer ?
#
loop_
_entity_poly.entity_id
_entity_poly.type
_entity_poly.pdbx_seq_one_letter_code
_entity_poly.pdbx_strand_id
1 'polypeptide(L)'
;MFNSVRHHLIGAQIGIINGADDATGAQIGIVNNSNPTYGALKIGLFNFNFSLDRGMPRPGPYEGYDQEQENKSRDRKNFGLSIGAANVMSGRFNLGLFNWGEGLNVGLINLNEGSSVSLGIVNIGTNLEVSPKEKRAISFGIFNAGSHKEEFQIGIVNYCPNNTIPIMIIANYCSKPKPETPSSTPKTEQKTEKLPQSVE
;
A
#
# COMPACT_ATOMS: atom_id res chain seq x y z
N MET A 1 23.79 -3.79 21.83
CA MET A 1 22.71 -4.31 22.70
C MET A 1 21.58 -4.81 21.81
N PHE A 2 21.20 -6.07 21.96
CA PHE A 2 20.11 -6.73 21.22
C PHE A 2 18.99 -7.02 22.21
N ASN A 3 17.75 -6.67 21.86
CA ASN A 3 16.57 -6.96 22.66
C ASN A 3 15.57 -7.74 21.79
N SER A 4 15.04 -8.82 22.35
CA SER A 4 14.04 -9.67 21.70
C SER A 4 13.01 -10.13 22.71
N VAL A 5 11.74 -9.81 22.44
CA VAL A 5 10.59 -10.23 23.23
C VAL A 5 9.77 -11.19 22.39
N ARG A 6 9.67 -12.45 22.83
CA ARG A 6 8.75 -13.41 22.23
C ARG A 6 7.37 -13.21 22.86
N HIS A 7 6.31 -13.21 22.06
CA HIS A 7 4.94 -12.80 22.42
C HIS A 7 4.68 -11.29 22.34
N HIS A 8 4.27 -10.65 23.44
CA HIS A 8 3.78 -9.27 23.44
C HIS A 8 4.72 -8.36 24.21
N LEU A 9 5.32 -7.39 23.52
CA LEU A 9 5.90 -6.23 24.17
C LEU A 9 4.77 -5.31 24.64
N ILE A 10 4.68 -5.08 25.95
CA ILE A 10 3.91 -3.97 26.52
C ILE A 10 4.90 -3.09 27.26
N GLY A 11 5.26 -1.93 26.69
CA GLY A 11 6.23 -1.01 27.29
C GLY A 11 7.23 -0.41 26.31
N ALA A 12 8.42 -0.07 26.78
CA ALA A 12 9.47 0.56 25.98
C ALA A 12 10.70 -0.36 25.84
N GLN A 13 11.27 -0.45 24.63
CA GLN A 13 12.58 -1.05 24.38
C GLN A 13 13.55 -0.01 23.83
N ILE A 14 14.79 -0.06 24.31
CA ILE A 14 15.91 0.73 23.80
C ILE A 14 17.04 -0.25 23.49
N GLY A 15 17.59 -0.17 22.27
CA GLY A 15 18.60 -1.13 21.82
C GLY A 15 19.17 -0.75 20.47
N ILE A 16 20.19 -1.48 20.02
CA ILE A 16 20.68 -1.35 18.64
C ILE A 16 19.69 -2.07 17.71
N ILE A 17 19.26 -3.26 18.12
CA ILE A 17 18.29 -4.09 17.42
C ILE A 17 17.21 -4.46 18.44
N ASN A 18 15.96 -4.07 18.16
CA ASN A 18 14.78 -4.41 18.95
C ASN A 18 13.87 -5.29 18.09
N GLY A 19 13.42 -6.41 18.67
CA GLY A 19 12.50 -7.35 18.05
C GLY A 19 11.36 -7.73 19.00
N ALA A 20 10.14 -7.71 18.51
CA ALA A 20 8.99 -8.29 19.20
C ALA A 20 8.03 -8.91 18.19
N ASP A 21 7.34 -9.99 18.52
CA ASP A 21 6.32 -10.55 17.61
C ASP A 21 5.12 -9.58 17.52
N ASP A 22 4.63 -9.16 18.68
CA ASP A 22 3.57 -8.19 18.89
C ASP A 22 4.06 -7.06 19.80
N ALA A 23 3.69 -5.82 19.51
CA ALA A 23 4.10 -4.65 20.29
C ALA A 23 2.97 -3.66 20.54
N THR A 24 2.86 -3.27 21.80
CA THR A 24 2.13 -2.10 22.28
C THR A 24 3.07 -1.26 23.14
N GLY A 25 3.54 -0.14 22.60
CA GLY A 25 4.47 0.76 23.27
C GLY A 25 5.54 1.34 22.34
N ALA A 26 6.75 1.56 22.83
CA ALA A 26 7.79 2.28 22.11
C ALA A 26 9.05 1.43 21.87
N GLN A 27 9.66 1.55 20.70
CA GLN A 27 10.95 0.97 20.37
C GLN A 27 11.87 2.04 19.80
N ILE A 28 13.04 2.19 20.41
CA ILE A 28 14.06 3.14 19.99
C ILE A 28 15.33 2.36 19.71
N GLY A 29 15.82 2.42 18.47
CA GLY A 29 17.02 1.69 18.09
C GLY A 29 17.45 1.93 16.66
N ILE A 30 18.52 1.25 16.22
CA ILE A 30 18.93 1.31 14.81
C ILE A 30 17.96 0.51 13.96
N VAL A 31 17.60 -0.69 14.43
CA VAL A 31 16.64 -1.58 13.80
C VAL A 31 15.51 -1.89 14.78
N ASN A 32 14.27 -1.65 14.38
CA ASN A 32 13.09 -2.02 15.16
C ASN A 32 12.18 -2.92 14.32
N ASN A 33 11.79 -4.07 14.84
CA ASN A 33 10.87 -4.98 14.18
C ASN A 33 9.77 -5.45 15.14
N SER A 34 8.51 -5.17 14.81
CA SER A 34 7.37 -5.75 15.54
C SER A 34 6.04 -5.50 14.86
N ASN A 35 5.02 -6.32 15.10
CA ASN A 35 3.66 -5.99 14.66
C ASN A 35 2.91 -5.14 15.70
N PRO A 36 2.30 -4.00 15.33
CA PRO A 36 1.50 -3.21 16.25
C PRO A 36 0.21 -3.96 16.60
N THR A 37 -0.06 -4.13 17.89
CA THR A 37 -1.32 -4.75 18.38
C THR A 37 -2.38 -3.71 18.72
N TYR A 38 -2.03 -2.70 19.53
CA TYR A 38 -2.93 -1.59 19.87
C TYR A 38 -2.34 -0.22 19.48
N GLY A 39 -1.06 -0.03 19.76
CA GLY A 39 -0.34 1.21 19.52
C GLY A 39 1.15 0.99 19.60
N ALA A 40 1.90 1.17 18.51
CA ALA A 40 3.35 1.06 18.52
C ALA A 40 4.03 2.31 17.94
N LEU A 41 5.03 2.81 18.65
CA LEU A 41 5.96 3.84 18.19
C LEU A 41 7.31 3.19 17.91
N LYS A 42 7.84 3.35 16.71
CA LYS A 42 9.18 2.90 16.32
C LYS A 42 10.01 4.10 15.88
N ILE A 43 11.16 4.31 16.50
CA ILE A 43 12.11 5.35 16.13
C ILE A 43 13.45 4.68 15.84
N GLY A 44 13.92 4.77 14.59
CA GLY A 44 15.18 4.14 14.22
C GLY A 44 15.61 4.37 12.79
N LEU A 45 16.76 3.81 12.38
CA LEU A 45 17.17 3.90 10.97
C LEU A 45 16.31 3.00 10.10
N PHE A 46 16.04 1.78 10.56
CA PHE A 46 15.26 0.78 9.85
C PHE A 46 14.12 0.28 10.72
N ASN A 47 12.88 0.50 10.27
CA ASN A 47 11.69 -0.02 10.94
C ASN A 47 11.05 -1.11 10.06
N PHE A 48 10.60 -2.19 10.70
CA PHE A 48 10.00 -3.36 10.06
C PHE A 48 8.77 -3.84 10.83
N ASN A 49 7.93 -4.61 10.14
CA ASN A 49 6.70 -5.20 10.68
C ASN A 49 6.59 -6.65 10.24
N PHE A 50 7.61 -7.43 10.58
CA PHE A 50 7.71 -8.82 10.21
C PHE A 50 7.55 -9.69 11.45
N SER A 51 6.47 -10.45 11.53
CA SER A 51 6.39 -11.56 12.48
C SER A 51 7.18 -12.74 11.92
N LEU A 52 8.09 -13.30 12.72
CA LEU A 52 8.74 -14.58 12.42
C LEU A 52 7.85 -15.78 12.76
N ASP A 53 6.52 -15.60 12.80
CA ASP A 53 5.57 -16.69 13.01
C ASP A 53 5.45 -17.47 11.69
N ARG A 54 6.44 -18.34 11.44
CA ARG A 54 6.47 -19.28 10.31
C ARG A 54 5.37 -20.32 10.45
N GLY A 55 4.11 -19.94 10.24
CA GLY A 55 2.97 -20.86 10.03
C GLY A 55 2.89 -22.04 11.00
N MET A 56 3.40 -21.90 12.23
CA MET A 56 3.36 -22.97 13.20
C MET A 56 2.01 -22.85 13.90
N PRO A 57 1.11 -23.84 13.77
CA PRO A 57 -0.16 -23.80 14.46
C PRO A 57 0.13 -23.63 15.96
N ARG A 58 -0.36 -22.53 16.54
CA ARG A 58 -0.33 -22.34 17.99
C ARG A 58 -0.99 -23.58 18.61
N PRO A 59 -0.31 -24.36 19.46
CA PRO A 59 -1.01 -25.36 20.27
C PRO A 59 -1.76 -24.57 21.34
N GLY A 60 -2.94 -24.07 21.00
CA GLY A 60 -3.87 -23.61 22.01
C GLY A 60 -4.36 -24.84 22.79
N PRO A 61 -4.37 -24.83 24.13
CA PRO A 61 -5.41 -25.58 24.80
C PRO A 61 -6.73 -24.93 24.38
N TYR A 62 -7.80 -25.72 24.21
CA TYR A 62 -9.14 -25.27 23.83
C TYR A 62 -9.42 -25.24 22.32
N GLU A 63 -9.75 -26.44 21.83
CA GLU A 63 -10.64 -26.70 20.69
C GLU A 63 -11.93 -25.89 20.85
N GLY A 64 -12.16 -24.88 19.99
CA GLY A 64 -13.40 -24.08 19.98
C GLY A 64 -13.29 -22.55 19.86
N TYR A 65 -12.13 -21.98 19.52
CA TYR A 65 -12.04 -20.56 19.16
C TYR A 65 -12.30 -20.34 17.67
N ASP A 66 -13.45 -19.76 17.35
CA ASP A 66 -13.90 -19.47 15.99
C ASP A 66 -12.88 -18.63 15.20
N GLN A 67 -12.57 -19.07 13.97
CA GLN A 67 -11.82 -18.32 12.96
C GLN A 67 -12.42 -16.94 12.66
N GLU A 68 -13.64 -16.66 13.11
CA GLU A 68 -14.28 -15.35 13.03
C GLU A 68 -13.62 -14.25 13.89
N GLN A 69 -12.94 -14.60 14.99
CA GLN A 69 -12.22 -13.61 15.82
C GLN A 69 -10.89 -13.17 15.20
N GLU A 70 -10.26 -14.00 14.37
CA GLU A 70 -9.06 -13.64 13.62
C GLU A 70 -9.36 -12.54 12.58
N ASN A 71 -10.55 -12.62 11.96
CA ASN A 71 -11.07 -11.58 11.06
C ASN A 71 -11.48 -10.30 11.81
N LYS A 72 -12.09 -10.39 13.00
CA LYS A 72 -12.41 -9.20 13.82
C LYS A 72 -11.18 -8.48 14.39
N SER A 73 -10.08 -9.21 14.60
CA SER A 73 -8.81 -8.63 15.07
C SER A 73 -8.08 -7.83 14.00
N ARG A 74 -8.35 -8.09 12.70
CA ARG A 74 -7.84 -7.30 11.57
C ARG A 74 -8.53 -5.93 11.40
N ASP A 75 -9.66 -5.72 12.06
CA ASP A 75 -10.40 -4.45 12.08
C ASP A 75 -10.13 -3.61 13.33
N ARG A 76 -9.36 -4.12 14.31
CA ARG A 76 -8.70 -3.25 15.28
C ARG A 76 -7.76 -2.37 14.46
N LYS A 77 -8.01 -1.06 14.47
CA LYS A 77 -7.16 -0.06 13.82
C LYS A 77 -5.82 -0.03 14.56
N ASN A 78 -4.93 -0.97 14.26
CA ASN A 78 -3.62 -1.05 14.89
C ASN A 78 -2.86 0.22 14.52
N PHE A 79 -2.68 1.09 15.52
CA PHE A 79 -2.00 2.36 15.34
C PHE A 79 -0.49 2.10 15.39
N GLY A 80 0.20 2.34 14.28
CA GLY A 80 1.65 2.20 14.20
C GLY A 80 2.26 3.47 13.63
N LEU A 81 3.09 4.15 14.42
CA LEU A 81 3.89 5.29 13.99
C LEU A 81 5.35 4.86 13.91
N SER A 82 5.95 5.03 12.73
CA SER A 82 7.35 4.71 12.46
C SER A 82 8.07 5.94 11.94
N ILE A 83 9.15 6.32 12.62
CA ILE A 83 10.02 7.43 12.25
C ILE A 83 11.39 6.83 11.97
N GLY A 84 11.90 7.02 10.76
CA GLY A 84 13.21 6.47 10.41
C GLY A 84 13.71 6.77 9.02
N ALA A 85 14.92 6.29 8.68
CA ALA A 85 15.44 6.47 7.33
C ALA A 85 14.67 5.60 6.33
N ALA A 86 14.42 4.34 6.69
CA ALA A 86 13.64 3.40 5.91
C ALA A 86 12.57 2.72 6.79
N ASN A 87 11.31 2.84 6.39
CA ASN A 87 10.17 2.18 7.04
C ASN A 87 9.57 1.18 6.06
N VAL A 88 9.68 -0.11 6.36
CA VAL A 88 9.12 -1.19 5.53
C VAL A 88 7.99 -1.88 6.29
N MET A 89 6.79 -1.79 5.73
CA MET A 89 5.51 -2.25 6.26
C MET A 89 5.25 -1.81 7.71
N SER A 90 5.90 -0.76 8.19
CA SER A 90 6.18 -0.53 9.62
C SER A 90 5.00 -0.07 10.47
N GLY A 91 3.85 0.17 9.85
CA GLY A 91 2.66 0.69 10.49
C GLY A 91 1.84 1.52 9.53
N ARG A 92 0.87 2.27 10.07
CA ARG A 92 -0.04 3.13 9.31
C ARG A 92 0.44 4.56 9.14
N PHE A 93 1.45 4.99 9.89
CA PHE A 93 2.04 6.31 9.81
C PHE A 93 3.55 6.13 9.72
N ASN A 94 4.12 6.42 8.57
CA ASN A 94 5.54 6.24 8.30
C ASN A 94 6.13 7.58 7.87
N LEU A 95 7.14 8.03 8.61
CA LEU A 95 7.90 9.24 8.31
C LEU A 95 9.36 8.85 8.07
N GLY A 96 9.87 9.12 6.88
CA GLY A 96 11.24 8.73 6.55
C GLY A 96 11.73 9.14 5.18
N LEU A 97 12.94 8.73 4.81
CA LEU A 97 13.44 8.96 3.45
C LEU A 97 12.78 7.99 2.47
N PHE A 98 12.65 6.74 2.89
CA PHE A 98 12.00 5.67 2.16
C PHE A 98 10.90 5.05 3.01
N ASN A 99 9.68 5.00 2.48
CA ASN A 99 8.56 4.31 3.12
C ASN A 99 8.00 3.28 2.14
N TRP A 100 7.77 2.06 2.59
CA TRP A 100 7.08 1.04 1.80
C TRP A 100 5.96 0.43 2.64
N GLY A 101 4.71 0.61 2.24
CA GLY A 101 3.58 -0.03 2.91
C GLY A 101 2.25 0.72 2.75
N GLU A 102 1.31 0.35 3.61
CA GLU A 102 -0.04 0.93 3.69
C GLU A 102 -0.08 2.15 4.64
N GLY A 103 -1.12 2.98 4.50
CA GLY A 103 -1.37 4.11 5.40
C GLY A 103 -0.74 5.43 4.95
N LEU A 104 -0.49 6.34 5.89
CA LEU A 104 0.11 7.64 5.67
C LEU A 104 1.65 7.52 5.57
N ASN A 105 2.22 7.81 4.42
CA ASN A 105 3.66 7.78 4.19
C ASN A 105 4.17 9.17 3.83
N VAL A 106 5.12 9.71 4.59
CA VAL A 106 5.74 11.02 4.33
C VAL A 106 7.23 10.81 4.15
N GLY A 107 7.75 11.13 2.96
CA GLY A 107 9.16 10.88 2.66
C GLY A 107 9.65 11.31 1.30
N LEU A 108 10.89 10.98 0.95
CA LEU A 108 11.40 11.26 -0.40
C LEU A 108 10.83 10.26 -1.39
N ILE A 109 10.83 8.98 -1.02
CA ILE A 109 10.35 7.86 -1.84
C ILE A 109 9.30 7.10 -1.03
N ASN A 110 8.09 6.99 -1.56
CA ASN A 110 7.02 6.18 -0.97
C ASN A 110 6.59 5.09 -1.96
N LEU A 111 6.75 3.84 -1.57
CA LEU A 111 6.18 2.67 -2.25
C LEU A 111 4.89 2.30 -1.55
N ASN A 112 3.79 2.48 -2.25
CA ASN A 112 2.45 2.38 -1.71
C ASN A 112 1.92 0.99 -2.02
N GLU A 113 1.56 0.27 -0.96
CA GLU A 113 0.78 -0.96 -1.07
C GLU A 113 -0.62 -0.68 -0.53
N GLY A 114 -1.65 -1.28 -1.13
CA GLY A 114 -3.04 -1.18 -0.64
C GLY A 114 -3.58 0.24 -0.52
N SER A 115 -4.27 0.53 0.59
CA SER A 115 -4.83 1.86 0.86
C SER A 115 -3.81 2.77 1.55
N SER A 116 -3.43 3.87 0.89
CA SER A 116 -2.36 4.75 1.36
C SER A 116 -2.58 6.22 1.01
N VAL A 117 -2.00 7.10 1.80
CA VAL A 117 -1.88 8.54 1.52
C VAL A 117 -0.41 8.89 1.60
N SER A 118 0.20 9.23 0.47
CA SER A 118 1.64 9.41 0.39
C SER A 118 2.00 10.81 -0.05
N LEU A 119 2.93 11.41 0.69
CA LEU A 119 3.50 12.72 0.40
C LEU A 119 5.00 12.54 0.20
N GLY A 120 5.49 12.87 -0.99
CA GLY A 120 6.92 12.75 -1.26
C GLY A 120 7.37 13.26 -2.62
N ILE A 121 8.66 13.09 -2.92
CA ILE A 121 9.19 13.44 -4.24
C ILE A 121 8.72 12.41 -5.26
N VAL A 122 8.86 11.12 -4.91
CA VAL A 122 8.52 9.98 -5.74
C VAL A 122 7.51 9.11 -4.98
N ASN A 123 6.32 8.93 -5.53
CA ASN A 123 5.33 7.98 -5.01
C ASN A 123 5.05 6.92 -6.08
N ILE A 124 5.14 5.63 -5.71
CA ILE A 124 4.90 4.51 -6.62
C ILE A 124 3.89 3.55 -6.00
N GLY A 125 2.74 3.35 -6.65
CA GLY A 125 1.72 2.37 -6.27
C GLY A 125 2.01 0.98 -6.85
N THR A 126 2.15 -0.03 -5.98
CA THR A 126 2.39 -1.43 -6.34
C THR A 126 1.14 -2.29 -6.13
N ASN A 127 0.91 -3.29 -6.99
CA ASN A 127 -0.26 -4.18 -6.90
C ASN A 127 0.09 -5.53 -6.26
N LEU A 128 0.77 -5.57 -5.11
CA LEU A 128 0.94 -6.85 -4.42
C LEU A 128 -0.43 -7.26 -3.81
N GLU A 129 -0.98 -8.39 -4.24
CA GLU A 129 -2.27 -8.92 -3.76
C GLU A 129 -2.13 -9.53 -2.36
N VAL A 130 -1.71 -8.74 -1.38
CA VAL A 130 -1.57 -9.22 0.01
C VAL A 130 -2.91 -9.15 0.77
N SER A 131 -3.89 -8.36 0.31
CA SER A 131 -5.19 -8.23 1.00
C SER A 131 -6.33 -7.80 0.05
N PRO A 132 -7.50 -8.47 0.08
CA PRO A 132 -8.65 -8.19 -0.80
C PRO A 132 -9.52 -7.03 -0.29
N LYS A 133 -8.88 -5.94 0.20
CA LYS A 133 -9.60 -4.71 0.58
C LYS A 133 -9.60 -3.73 -0.59
N GLU A 134 -10.63 -2.87 -0.67
CA GLU A 134 -10.65 -1.75 -1.62
C GLU A 134 -9.31 -0.99 -1.56
N LYS A 135 -8.63 -0.90 -2.70
CA LYS A 135 -7.30 -0.26 -2.81
C LYS A 135 -7.50 1.18 -3.25
N ARG A 136 -7.47 2.12 -2.30
CA ARG A 136 -7.52 3.56 -2.57
C ARG A 136 -6.20 4.20 -2.19
N ALA A 137 -5.49 4.73 -3.17
CA ALA A 137 -4.24 5.43 -2.94
C ALA A 137 -4.40 6.92 -3.26
N ILE A 138 -3.81 7.78 -2.44
CA ILE A 138 -3.74 9.22 -2.70
C ILE A 138 -2.27 9.61 -2.65
N SER A 139 -1.73 10.08 -3.76
CA SER A 139 -0.30 10.38 -3.90
C SER A 139 -0.09 11.86 -4.22
N PHE A 140 0.62 12.56 -3.35
CA PHE A 140 1.05 13.95 -3.52
C PHE A 140 2.55 13.98 -3.71
N GLY A 141 3.02 14.49 -4.85
CA GLY A 141 4.46 14.54 -5.09
C GLY A 141 4.91 15.14 -6.40
N ILE A 142 6.22 15.15 -6.62
CA ILE A 142 6.78 15.62 -7.90
C ILE A 142 6.47 14.59 -8.98
N PHE A 143 6.77 13.33 -8.71
CA PHE A 143 6.50 12.19 -9.58
C PHE A 143 5.60 11.19 -8.87
N ASN A 144 4.47 10.87 -9.49
CA ASN A 144 3.59 9.81 -9.02
C ASN A 144 3.44 8.77 -10.14
N ALA A 145 3.62 7.49 -9.82
CA ALA A 145 3.39 6.38 -10.73
C ALA A 145 2.50 5.35 -10.06
N GLY A 146 1.31 5.15 -10.60
CA GLY A 146 0.30 4.30 -9.98
C GLY A 146 -0.04 3.13 -10.85
N SER A 147 -0.21 1.94 -10.28
CA SER A 147 -0.77 0.79 -10.98
C SER A 147 -2.20 0.46 -10.51
N HIS A 148 -2.71 1.14 -9.47
CA HIS A 148 -4.04 0.88 -8.91
C HIS A 148 -5.16 1.46 -9.77
N LYS A 149 -6.31 0.78 -9.77
CA LYS A 149 -7.52 1.21 -10.48
C LYS A 149 -8.12 2.50 -9.90
N GLU A 150 -7.94 2.76 -8.60
CA GLU A 150 -8.49 3.92 -7.87
C GLU A 150 -7.40 4.66 -7.11
N GLU A 151 -6.43 5.22 -7.83
CA GLU A 151 -5.47 6.16 -7.25
C GLU A 151 -5.89 7.61 -7.57
N PHE A 152 -5.59 8.54 -6.67
CA PHE A 152 -5.73 9.96 -6.91
C PHE A 152 -4.35 10.58 -6.78
N GLN A 153 -3.81 11.07 -7.90
CA GLN A 153 -2.45 11.58 -7.95
C GLN A 153 -2.47 13.08 -8.17
N ILE A 154 -1.81 13.82 -7.27
CA ILE A 154 -1.51 15.24 -7.42
C ILE A 154 -0.01 15.38 -7.54
N GLY A 155 0.44 15.87 -8.70
CA GLY A 155 1.85 16.08 -8.91
C GLY A 155 2.22 16.83 -10.16
N ILE A 156 3.53 17.05 -10.30
CA ILE A 156 4.10 17.69 -11.47
C ILE A 156 4.01 16.74 -12.66
N VAL A 157 4.40 15.49 -12.45
CA VAL A 157 4.35 14.39 -13.41
C VAL A 157 3.59 13.21 -12.81
N ASN A 158 2.51 12.78 -13.47
CA ASN A 158 1.72 11.62 -13.06
C ASN A 158 1.72 10.55 -14.17
N TYR A 159 1.97 9.29 -13.82
CA TYR A 159 1.95 8.13 -14.73
C TYR A 159 0.90 7.11 -14.27
N CYS A 160 -0.07 6.80 -15.13
CA CYS A 160 -1.19 5.90 -14.80
C CYS A 160 -1.58 4.99 -15.99
N PRO A 161 -1.22 3.70 -16.01
CA PRO A 161 -1.55 2.80 -17.11
C PRO A 161 -3.01 2.31 -17.08
N ASN A 162 -3.78 2.52 -16.01
CA ASN A 162 -5.12 1.91 -15.80
C ASN A 162 -6.21 2.90 -15.32
N ASN A 163 -6.33 4.04 -16.02
CA ASN A 163 -7.50 4.95 -15.93
C ASN A 163 -7.81 5.52 -14.51
N THR A 164 -6.77 6.04 -13.88
CA THR A 164 -6.74 6.82 -12.64
C THR A 164 -7.29 8.24 -12.84
N ILE A 165 -7.67 8.99 -11.79
CA ILE A 165 -8.06 10.43 -11.86
C ILE A 165 -6.90 11.31 -11.37
N PRO A 166 -5.90 11.62 -12.21
CA PRO A 166 -4.79 12.49 -11.85
C PRO A 166 -5.14 13.98 -12.02
N ILE A 167 -4.87 14.79 -11.00
CA ILE A 167 -4.86 16.27 -11.12
C ILE A 167 -3.40 16.70 -11.25
N MET A 168 -3.10 17.47 -12.28
CA MET A 168 -1.73 17.72 -12.69
C MET A 168 -1.48 19.21 -12.92
N ILE A 169 -0.23 19.62 -12.67
CA ILE A 169 0.27 20.96 -13.00
C ILE A 169 0.96 20.98 -14.38
N ILE A 170 1.77 19.97 -14.76
CA ILE A 170 2.58 20.00 -16.01
C ILE A 170 2.31 18.87 -17.02
N ALA A 171 2.53 17.58 -16.69
CA ALA A 171 2.28 16.49 -17.66
C ALA A 171 1.64 15.22 -17.07
N ASN A 172 0.76 14.56 -17.85
CA ASN A 172 0.17 13.26 -17.54
C ASN A 172 0.56 12.26 -18.61
N TYR A 173 0.94 11.07 -18.18
CA TYR A 173 1.03 9.93 -19.09
C TYR A 173 0.08 8.84 -18.61
N CYS A 174 -1.15 8.88 -19.13
CA CYS A 174 -2.14 7.84 -18.91
C CYS A 174 -2.32 7.01 -20.18
N SER A 175 -1.93 5.74 -20.15
CA SER A 175 -2.29 4.82 -21.24
C SER A 175 -3.68 4.25 -20.97
N LYS A 176 -4.56 4.25 -21.96
CA LYS A 176 -5.81 3.49 -21.88
C LYS A 176 -5.48 2.03 -22.20
N PRO A 177 -6.07 1.04 -21.49
CA PRO A 177 -6.00 -0.34 -21.96
C PRO A 177 -6.53 -0.41 -23.39
N LYS A 178 -5.83 -1.17 -24.25
CA LYS A 178 -6.22 -1.40 -25.64
C LYS A 178 -7.68 -1.85 -25.67
N PRO A 179 -8.56 -1.25 -26.51
CA PRO A 179 -9.88 -1.81 -26.70
C PRO A 179 -9.71 -3.24 -27.22
N GLU A 180 -10.34 -4.20 -26.52
CA GLU A 180 -10.47 -5.56 -27.03
C GLU A 180 -11.10 -5.47 -28.42
N THR A 181 -10.32 -5.85 -29.42
CA THR A 181 -10.79 -5.87 -30.81
C THR A 181 -11.88 -6.94 -30.88
N PRO A 182 -13.13 -6.61 -31.24
CA PRO A 182 -14.14 -7.64 -31.42
C PRO A 182 -13.67 -8.58 -32.53
N SER A 183 -13.48 -9.84 -32.15
CA SER A 183 -13.12 -10.94 -33.05
C SER A 183 -14.08 -10.95 -34.24
N SER A 184 -13.52 -10.66 -35.41
CA SER A 184 -14.18 -10.67 -36.70
C SER A 184 -14.78 -12.03 -37.02
N THR A 185 -16.02 -12.06 -37.52
CA THR A 185 -16.37 -12.97 -38.62
C THR A 185 -17.38 -12.28 -39.56
N PRO A 186 -17.22 -12.36 -40.89
CA PRO A 186 -17.81 -11.43 -41.84
C PRO A 186 -19.12 -11.95 -42.45
N LYS A 187 -20.02 -11.04 -42.83
CA LYS A 187 -21.03 -11.27 -43.88
C LYS A 187 -20.98 -10.11 -44.90
N THR A 188 -20.15 -10.35 -45.90
CA THR A 188 -20.36 -10.16 -47.35
C THR A 188 -21.39 -9.14 -47.83
N GLU A 189 -20.88 -8.12 -48.55
CA GLU A 189 -21.38 -7.46 -49.79
C GLU A 189 -22.81 -6.84 -49.79
N GLN A 190 -23.07 -5.67 -50.36
CA GLN A 190 -22.73 -5.27 -51.73
C GLN A 190 -22.88 -3.74 -51.95
N LYS A 191 -22.22 -3.29 -53.01
CA LYS A 191 -21.83 -1.95 -53.47
C LYS A 191 -22.96 -1.17 -54.19
N THR A 192 -22.90 0.18 -54.17
CA THR A 192 -22.90 1.11 -55.36
C THR A 192 -23.73 2.39 -55.20
N GLU A 193 -23.02 3.52 -55.05
CA GLU A 193 -23.10 4.82 -55.78
C GLU A 193 -24.42 5.33 -56.44
N LYS A 194 -24.86 6.55 -56.04
CA LYS A 194 -24.83 7.86 -56.78
C LYS A 194 -26.14 8.71 -56.86
N LEU A 195 -26.00 9.95 -56.35
CA LEU A 195 -26.63 11.28 -56.64
C LEU A 195 -28.14 11.59 -56.35
N PRO A 196 -28.48 12.88 -56.06
CA PRO A 196 -29.73 13.34 -55.44
C PRO A 196 -30.76 13.91 -56.42
N GLN A 197 -32.01 14.10 -55.98
CA GLN A 197 -32.96 15.05 -56.60
C GLN A 197 -34.13 15.45 -55.66
N SER A 198 -34.37 16.77 -55.62
CA SER A 198 -35.60 17.59 -55.41
C SER A 198 -36.70 17.12 -54.44
N VAL A 199 -37.03 17.88 -53.38
CA VAL A 199 -38.02 19.00 -53.36
C VAL A 199 -39.40 18.58 -53.87
N GLU A 200 -40.32 18.35 -52.95
CA GLU A 200 -41.59 19.09 -52.81
C GLU A 200 -42.14 18.93 -51.38
#